data_AF-A0A7J7STY0-F1
#
_entry.id   AF-A0A7J7STY0-F1
#
_cell.length_a   1.000
_cell.length_b   1.000
_cell.length_c   1.000
_cell.angle_alpha   90.00
_cell.angle_beta   90.00
_cell.angle_gamma   90.00
#
_symmetry.space_group_name_H-M   'P 1'
#
loop_
_entity.id
_entity.type
_entity.pdbx_description
1 polymer ?
#
loop_
_entity_poly.entity_id
_entity_poly.type
_entity_poly.pdbx_seq_one_letter_code
_entity_poly.pdbx_strand_id
1 'polypeptide(L)'
;MKLNRQLIFCTLAALAEERKPLECLDAFGATGIMGLQWAKHLGNAVKVTINDLNENSVTLIQENCHLNKLKVVVDSKEKEEGDDILEEGEGKLGNIKVTKMDANVLMHLRSFDFIHLDPFGTSVNYLDSAFRNIRNLGIVSVTSTDISSLYAKAQHVARRHYGCNIVRTEYYKELAARIVVAAVARAAARCNKGIEVLFAVALEHFVLVVVRVLRGPTSADETAKKIQYLIHCQWCEERIFQKDGNMVEENPYRQLPCNCHGSMPGKTAIELGPLWSSSLFNTGFLKRMLFESLHHGLDDIQPLIKTLIFESECTPQSQFSVHSPSNLTKQEECGISIKTTDDTTTDNYIAQGKRKCTETITNLAKKQKADSSTEHPPFYYNIHRHSIKGMNMPKLKKFLCYLSQAGFRVSRTHFDPMGVRTDAPLMQFKSILLKYSTPTYTGGQSEGHVQSTSEDTVADRVEMSVNDKAEASNCRRW
;
A
#
# COMPACT_ATOMS: atom_id res chain seq x y z
N MET A 1 -7.78 -6.96 -11.68
CA MET A 1 -8.13 -7.09 -10.25
C MET A 1 -7.77 -8.43 -9.59
N LYS A 2 -7.15 -9.43 -10.27
CA LYS A 2 -6.77 -10.73 -9.63
C LYS A 2 -5.91 -10.54 -8.37
N LEU A 3 -4.83 -9.77 -8.49
CA LEU A 3 -3.92 -9.48 -7.39
C LEU A 3 -4.61 -8.79 -6.20
N ASN A 4 -5.54 -7.86 -6.46
CA ASN A 4 -6.34 -7.23 -5.41
C ASN A 4 -7.16 -8.29 -4.67
N ARG A 5 -7.96 -9.10 -5.37
CA ARG A 5 -8.76 -10.17 -4.74
C ARG A 5 -7.92 -11.13 -3.91
N GLN A 6 -6.72 -11.50 -4.37
CA GLN A 6 -5.80 -12.36 -3.60
C GLN A 6 -5.29 -11.66 -2.32
N LEU A 7 -4.98 -10.36 -2.35
CA LEU A 7 -4.61 -9.59 -1.15
C LEU A 7 -5.75 -9.59 -0.13
N ILE A 8 -6.98 -9.37 -0.60
CA ILE A 8 -8.19 -9.35 0.23
C ILE A 8 -8.48 -10.72 0.81
N PHE A 9 -8.36 -11.77 0.00
CA PHE A 9 -8.51 -13.14 0.46
C PHE A 9 -7.52 -13.47 1.58
N CYS A 10 -6.22 -13.20 1.38
CA CYS A 10 -5.19 -13.45 2.42
C CYS A 10 -5.44 -12.62 3.68
N THR A 11 -5.96 -11.40 3.52
CA THR A 11 -6.35 -10.54 4.66
C THR A 11 -7.47 -11.17 5.46
N LEU A 12 -8.53 -11.63 4.79
CA LEU A 12 -9.68 -12.23 5.44
C LEU A 12 -9.32 -13.58 6.07
N ALA A 13 -8.53 -14.41 5.40
CA ALA A 13 -7.99 -15.66 5.94
C ALA A 13 -7.20 -15.39 7.24
N ALA A 14 -6.29 -14.41 7.22
CA ALA A 14 -5.50 -14.05 8.39
C ALA A 14 -6.36 -13.51 9.55
N LEU A 15 -7.47 -12.82 9.26
CA LEU A 15 -8.44 -12.40 10.28
C LEU A 15 -9.28 -13.57 10.81
N ALA A 16 -9.65 -14.52 9.95
CA ALA A 16 -10.45 -15.68 10.33
C ALA A 16 -9.72 -16.55 11.37
N GLU A 17 -8.39 -16.62 11.35
CA GLU A 17 -7.63 -17.29 12.41
C GLU A 17 -7.69 -16.60 13.78
N GLU A 18 -8.02 -15.30 13.83
CA GLU A 18 -8.17 -14.56 15.08
C GLU A 18 -9.55 -14.78 15.72
N ARG A 19 -10.62 -14.91 14.92
CA ARG A 19 -12.01 -15.04 15.38
C ARG A 19 -12.88 -15.80 14.36
N LYS A 20 -13.78 -16.66 14.84
CA LYS A 20 -14.76 -17.42 14.02
C LYS A 20 -16.12 -17.53 14.73
N PRO A 21 -17.27 -17.43 14.00
CA PRO A 21 -17.40 -17.01 12.61
C PRO A 21 -17.38 -15.49 12.44
N LEU A 22 -16.81 -15.00 11.33
CA LEU A 22 -16.80 -13.57 10.97
C LEU A 22 -18.02 -13.21 10.12
N GLU A 23 -18.67 -12.08 10.39
CA GLU A 23 -19.65 -11.49 9.46
C GLU A 23 -18.93 -10.62 8.43
N CYS A 24 -18.96 -11.03 7.16
CA CYS A 24 -18.21 -10.41 6.07
C CYS A 24 -19.13 -9.77 5.04
N LEU A 25 -18.77 -8.57 4.56
CA LEU A 25 -19.47 -7.86 3.50
C LEU A 25 -18.57 -7.65 2.28
N ASP A 26 -19.00 -8.21 1.15
CA ASP A 26 -18.60 -7.77 -0.18
C ASP A 26 -19.63 -6.73 -0.65
N ALA A 27 -19.29 -5.43 -0.52
CA ALA A 27 -20.26 -4.36 -0.68
C ALA A 27 -20.67 -4.10 -2.14
N PHE A 28 -19.81 -4.49 -3.10
CA PHE A 28 -19.96 -4.29 -4.53
C PHE A 28 -19.65 -5.61 -5.26
N GLY A 29 -20.60 -6.53 -5.22
CA GLY A 29 -20.40 -7.90 -5.69
C GLY A 29 -20.14 -8.02 -7.18
N ALA A 30 -20.82 -7.22 -8.01
CA ALA A 30 -20.83 -7.34 -9.48
C ALA A 30 -21.17 -8.78 -9.96
N THR A 31 -20.16 -9.63 -10.17
CA THR A 31 -20.35 -11.05 -10.49
C THR A 31 -20.41 -11.95 -9.24
N GLY A 32 -20.03 -11.40 -8.08
CA GLY A 32 -19.91 -12.08 -6.79
C GLY A 32 -18.58 -12.79 -6.57
N ILE A 33 -17.67 -12.76 -7.55
CA ILE A 33 -16.46 -13.61 -7.55
C ILE A 33 -15.67 -13.57 -6.23
N MET A 34 -15.58 -12.42 -5.58
CA MET A 34 -14.80 -12.25 -4.36
C MET A 34 -15.51 -12.86 -3.14
N GLY A 35 -16.77 -12.48 -2.88
CA GLY A 35 -17.57 -13.11 -1.83
C GLY A 35 -17.72 -14.63 -2.00
N LEU A 36 -17.89 -15.12 -3.24
CA LEU A 36 -17.93 -16.56 -3.53
C LEU A 36 -16.62 -17.26 -3.14
N GLN A 37 -15.46 -16.66 -3.46
CA GLN A 37 -14.16 -17.21 -3.08
C GLN A 37 -14.00 -17.28 -1.56
N TRP A 38 -14.45 -16.27 -0.83
CA TRP A 38 -14.41 -16.28 0.63
C TRP A 38 -15.25 -17.44 1.20
N ALA A 39 -16.50 -17.57 0.78
CA ALA A 39 -17.40 -18.61 1.26
C ALA A 39 -16.89 -20.02 0.91
N LYS A 40 -16.39 -20.21 -0.32
CA LYS A 40 -15.92 -21.51 -0.82
C LYS A 40 -14.67 -21.99 -0.06
N HIS A 41 -13.69 -21.13 0.14
CA HIS A 41 -12.39 -21.55 0.69
C HIS A 41 -12.28 -21.39 2.21
N LEU A 42 -13.01 -20.45 2.82
CA LEU A 42 -12.98 -20.25 4.28
C LEU A 42 -14.16 -20.95 4.99
N GLY A 43 -15.17 -21.42 4.24
CA GLY A 43 -16.28 -22.22 4.76
C GLY A 43 -16.96 -21.60 5.98
N ASN A 44 -17.14 -22.39 7.03
CA ASN A 44 -17.83 -21.98 8.25
C ASN A 44 -17.09 -20.92 9.09
N ALA A 45 -15.85 -20.56 8.74
CA ALA A 45 -15.13 -19.48 9.41
C ALA A 45 -15.71 -18.10 9.08
N VAL A 46 -16.46 -17.98 7.97
CA VAL A 46 -17.03 -16.72 7.49
C VAL A 46 -18.51 -16.88 7.14
N LYS A 47 -19.29 -15.85 7.42
CA LYS A 47 -20.65 -15.67 6.92
C LYS A 47 -20.61 -14.51 5.93
N VAL A 48 -20.80 -14.83 4.66
CA VAL A 48 -20.60 -13.87 3.58
C VAL A 48 -21.93 -13.25 3.18
N THR A 49 -21.95 -11.93 3.14
CA THR A 49 -22.96 -11.20 2.36
C THR A 49 -22.32 -10.58 1.13
N ILE A 50 -22.95 -10.83 -0.02
CA ILE A 50 -22.63 -10.18 -1.29
C ILE A 50 -23.77 -9.22 -1.63
N ASN A 51 -23.42 -7.95 -1.80
CA ASN A 51 -24.38 -6.89 -2.09
C ASN A 51 -24.12 -6.29 -3.46
N ASP A 52 -25.19 -5.97 -4.20
CA ASP A 52 -25.10 -5.08 -5.36
C ASP A 52 -26.36 -4.20 -5.47
N LEU A 53 -26.26 -3.05 -6.12
CA LEU A 53 -27.41 -2.19 -6.39
C LEU A 53 -28.13 -2.64 -7.67
N ASN A 54 -27.38 -3.16 -8.66
CA ASN A 54 -27.90 -3.57 -9.94
C ASN A 54 -28.58 -4.94 -9.85
N GLU A 55 -29.82 -5.03 -10.32
CA GLU A 55 -30.58 -6.28 -10.36
C GLU A 55 -29.91 -7.36 -11.20
N ASN A 56 -29.34 -7.00 -12.34
CA ASN A 56 -28.63 -7.94 -13.21
C ASN A 56 -27.39 -8.53 -12.53
N SER A 57 -26.73 -7.75 -11.67
CA SER A 57 -25.59 -8.23 -10.87
C SER A 57 -26.07 -9.17 -9.79
N VAL A 58 -27.19 -8.87 -9.12
CA VAL A 58 -27.79 -9.75 -8.11
C VAL A 58 -28.22 -11.09 -8.68
N THR A 59 -28.87 -11.11 -9.84
CA THR A 59 -29.23 -12.37 -10.52
C THR A 59 -27.98 -13.16 -10.90
N LEU A 60 -26.96 -12.50 -11.46
CA LEU A 60 -25.69 -13.14 -11.80
C LEU A 60 -24.96 -13.70 -10.56
N ILE A 61 -25.01 -13.01 -9.43
CA ILE A 61 -24.45 -13.51 -8.16
C ILE A 61 -25.19 -14.78 -7.73
N GLN A 62 -26.52 -14.81 -7.81
CA GLN A 62 -27.32 -15.99 -7.45
C GLN A 62 -27.03 -17.18 -8.36
N GLU A 63 -26.95 -16.95 -9.68
CA GLU A 63 -26.57 -17.96 -10.66
C GLU A 63 -25.17 -18.52 -10.36
N ASN A 64 -24.20 -17.65 -10.10
CA ASN A 64 -22.83 -18.06 -9.76
C ASN A 64 -22.77 -18.85 -8.44
N CYS A 65 -23.60 -18.50 -7.45
CA CYS A 65 -23.72 -19.28 -6.22
C CYS A 65 -24.22 -20.69 -6.52
N HIS A 66 -25.28 -20.81 -7.34
CA HIS A 66 -25.83 -22.11 -7.76
C HIS A 66 -24.80 -22.95 -8.55
N LEU A 67 -24.09 -22.34 -9.50
CA LEU A 67 -23.02 -23.00 -10.28
C LEU A 67 -21.90 -23.55 -9.39
N ASN A 68 -21.65 -22.91 -8.24
CA ASN A 68 -20.63 -23.33 -7.27
C ASN A 68 -21.20 -24.17 -6.12
N LYS A 69 -22.46 -24.61 -6.21
CA LYS A 69 -23.18 -25.42 -5.20
C LYS A 69 -23.25 -24.73 -3.81
N LEU A 70 -23.23 -23.41 -3.76
CA LEU A 70 -23.29 -22.62 -2.53
C LEU A 70 -24.76 -22.34 -2.16
N LYS A 71 -25.12 -22.57 -0.89
CA LYS A 71 -26.49 -22.32 -0.40
C LYS A 71 -26.72 -20.81 -0.26
N VAL A 72 -27.69 -20.29 -1.00
CA VAL A 72 -28.10 -18.88 -0.93
C VAL A 72 -29.25 -18.72 0.07
N VAL A 73 -29.07 -17.81 1.02
CA VAL A 73 -30.14 -17.36 1.92
C VAL A 73 -30.66 -16.03 1.38
N VAL A 74 -31.89 -16.04 0.86
CA VAL A 74 -32.57 -14.83 0.41
C VAL A 74 -33.38 -14.29 1.58
N ASP A 75 -33.21 -13.00 1.91
CA ASP A 75 -34.10 -12.27 2.83
C ASP A 75 -35.44 -12.02 2.13
N SER A 76 -36.23 -13.08 1.95
CA SER A 76 -37.63 -12.94 1.61
C SER A 76 -38.35 -12.57 2.91
N LYS A 77 -38.84 -11.34 3.02
CA LYS A 77 -39.77 -10.96 4.11
C LYS A 77 -41.14 -11.65 4.03
N GLU A 78 -41.31 -12.64 3.15
CA GLU A 78 -42.53 -13.42 2.97
C GLU A 78 -42.16 -14.86 2.60
N LYS A 79 -41.90 -15.71 3.60
CA LYS A 79 -42.22 -17.15 3.60
C LYS A 79 -42.25 -17.61 5.05
N GLU A 80 -43.40 -17.41 5.68
CA GLU A 80 -43.78 -18.26 6.81
C GLU A 80 -44.04 -19.68 6.28
N GLU A 81 -43.52 -20.65 7.03
CA GLU A 81 -43.88 -22.07 7.08
C GLU A 81 -43.88 -22.88 5.76
N GLY A 82 -42.82 -23.68 5.60
CA GLY A 82 -42.79 -24.80 4.66
C GLY A 82 -41.59 -25.70 4.96
N ASP A 83 -41.88 -26.89 5.47
CA ASP A 83 -40.97 -27.99 5.83
C ASP A 83 -39.68 -28.08 4.98
N ASP A 84 -38.52 -27.84 5.60
CA ASP A 84 -37.23 -28.25 5.05
C ASP A 84 -36.99 -29.71 5.44
N ILE A 85 -37.28 -30.62 4.51
CA ILE A 85 -36.84 -32.01 4.56
C ILE A 85 -35.30 -32.01 4.58
N LEU A 86 -34.73 -32.50 5.69
CA LEU A 86 -33.31 -32.69 5.88
C LEU A 86 -32.83 -33.87 5.03
N GLU A 87 -32.25 -33.60 3.87
CA GLU A 87 -31.33 -34.56 3.24
C GLU A 87 -29.96 -34.47 3.94
N GLU A 88 -29.75 -35.39 4.88
CA GLU A 88 -28.45 -35.67 5.49
C GLU A 88 -27.51 -36.26 4.43
N GLY A 89 -26.68 -35.44 3.79
CA GLY A 89 -25.79 -36.00 2.78
C GLY A 89 -24.76 -35.14 2.07
N GLU A 90 -24.58 -33.84 2.31
CA GLU A 90 -23.46 -33.10 1.70
C GLU A 90 -22.89 -32.05 2.68
N GLY A 91 -21.55 -31.97 2.78
CA GLY A 91 -20.86 -31.14 3.77
C GLY A 91 -21.35 -29.69 3.74
N LYS A 92 -21.69 -29.14 4.93
CA LYS A 92 -22.20 -27.77 5.12
C LYS A 92 -21.32 -26.73 4.41
N LEU A 93 -21.65 -26.41 3.17
CA LEU A 93 -21.02 -25.38 2.37
C LEU A 93 -21.57 -24.02 2.85
N GLY A 94 -20.69 -23.02 2.97
CA GLY A 94 -20.99 -21.76 3.64
C GLY A 94 -22.26 -21.08 3.09
N ASN A 95 -23.18 -20.70 3.99
CA ASN A 95 -24.37 -19.95 3.63
C ASN A 95 -23.99 -18.54 3.14
N ILE A 96 -24.39 -18.19 1.93
CA ILE A 96 -24.18 -16.86 1.35
C ILE A 96 -25.49 -16.09 1.38
N LYS A 97 -25.45 -14.87 1.89
CA LYS A 97 -26.57 -13.93 1.81
C LYS A 97 -26.37 -13.00 0.62
N VAL A 98 -27.35 -12.91 -0.27
CA VAL A 98 -27.31 -11.99 -1.42
C VAL A 98 -28.32 -10.87 -1.18
N THR A 99 -27.90 -9.61 -1.32
CA THR A 99 -28.76 -8.45 -1.09
C THR A 99 -28.75 -7.47 -2.26
N LYS A 100 -29.92 -6.89 -2.57
CA LYS A 100 -30.09 -5.81 -3.54
C LYS A 100 -30.31 -4.48 -2.80
N MET A 101 -29.24 -3.81 -2.40
CA MET A 101 -29.33 -2.56 -1.61
C MET A 101 -28.21 -1.59 -1.96
N ASP A 102 -28.44 -0.30 -1.70
CA ASP A 102 -27.34 0.66 -1.63
C ASP A 102 -26.38 0.27 -0.48
N ALA A 103 -25.09 0.24 -0.78
CA ALA A 103 -24.06 -0.19 0.17
C ALA A 103 -24.05 0.66 1.46
N ASN A 104 -24.32 1.97 1.36
CA ASN A 104 -24.43 2.84 2.54
C ASN A 104 -25.58 2.40 3.43
N VAL A 105 -26.74 2.12 2.85
CA VAL A 105 -27.92 1.68 3.61
C VAL A 105 -27.62 0.35 4.31
N LEU A 106 -27.04 -0.61 3.60
CA LEU A 106 -26.73 -1.93 4.18
C LEU A 106 -25.77 -1.84 5.37
N MET A 107 -24.73 -1.01 5.27
CA MET A 107 -23.77 -0.80 6.35
C MET A 107 -24.37 -0.05 7.55
N HIS A 108 -25.44 0.73 7.36
CA HIS A 108 -26.19 1.35 8.45
C HIS A 108 -27.18 0.40 9.14
N LEU A 109 -27.70 -0.60 8.43
CA LEU A 109 -28.69 -1.52 8.98
C LEU A 109 -28.08 -2.60 9.88
N ARG A 110 -26.82 -2.97 9.67
CA ARG A 110 -26.16 -4.02 10.47
C ARG A 110 -24.64 -3.84 10.56
N SER A 111 -24.07 -4.50 11.56
CA SER A 111 -22.64 -4.52 11.83
C SER A 111 -21.93 -5.69 11.14
N PHE A 112 -20.69 -5.48 10.71
CA PHE A 112 -19.82 -6.51 10.15
C PHE A 112 -18.47 -6.56 10.90
N ASP A 113 -17.77 -7.69 10.79
CA ASP A 113 -16.36 -7.84 11.23
C ASP A 113 -15.39 -7.50 10.09
N PHE A 114 -15.80 -7.76 8.85
CA PHE A 114 -15.00 -7.47 7.66
C PHE A 114 -15.85 -6.76 6.61
N ILE A 115 -15.41 -5.59 6.14
CA ILE A 115 -16.07 -4.84 5.06
C ILE A 115 -15.05 -4.60 3.96
N HIS A 116 -15.39 -4.99 2.74
CA HIS A 116 -14.62 -4.64 1.55
C HIS A 116 -15.39 -3.67 0.65
N LEU A 117 -14.76 -2.54 0.35
CA LEU A 117 -15.26 -1.51 -0.56
C LEU A 117 -14.41 -1.49 -1.84
N ASP A 118 -14.99 -1.88 -2.97
CA ASP A 118 -14.39 -1.77 -4.31
C ASP A 118 -15.37 -1.16 -5.32
N PRO A 119 -15.77 0.12 -5.13
CA PRO A 119 -16.57 0.83 -6.10
C PRO A 119 -15.74 1.24 -7.32
N PHE A 120 -16.43 1.51 -8.43
CA PHE A 120 -15.80 2.19 -9.56
C PHE A 120 -15.46 3.64 -9.19
N GLY A 121 -14.18 4.01 -9.33
CA GLY A 121 -13.68 5.34 -9.01
C GLY A 121 -13.24 5.48 -7.55
N THR A 122 -13.97 6.29 -6.76
CA THR A 122 -13.57 6.66 -5.40
C THR A 122 -14.39 5.93 -4.34
N SER A 123 -13.70 5.48 -3.28
CA SER A 123 -14.35 4.86 -2.11
C SER A 123 -14.81 5.85 -1.04
N VAL A 124 -14.49 7.15 -1.17
CA VAL A 124 -14.76 8.13 -0.10
C VAL A 124 -16.24 8.21 0.27
N ASN A 125 -17.13 8.08 -0.72
CA ASN A 125 -18.57 8.19 -0.54
C ASN A 125 -19.18 7.13 0.39
N TYR A 126 -18.43 6.06 0.71
CA TYR A 126 -18.90 4.93 1.49
C TYR A 126 -18.23 4.84 2.87
N LEU A 127 -17.21 5.67 3.13
CA LEU A 127 -16.39 5.55 4.34
C LEU A 127 -17.19 5.82 5.61
N ASP A 128 -18.01 6.87 5.64
CA ASP A 128 -18.80 7.22 6.81
C ASP A 128 -19.73 6.08 7.25
N SER A 129 -20.39 5.47 6.27
CA SER A 129 -21.27 4.32 6.49
C SER A 129 -20.50 3.10 6.98
N ALA A 130 -19.34 2.81 6.38
CA ALA A 130 -18.51 1.68 6.78
C ALA A 130 -18.04 1.80 8.23
N PHE A 131 -17.60 2.98 8.65
CA PHE A 131 -17.12 3.20 10.01
C PHE A 131 -18.21 3.37 11.05
N ARG A 132 -19.49 3.55 10.67
CA ARG A 132 -20.57 3.75 11.64
C ARG A 132 -20.78 2.52 12.52
N ASN A 133 -20.97 1.34 11.89
CA ASN A 133 -21.37 0.10 12.57
C ASN A 133 -20.34 -1.04 12.51
N ILE A 134 -19.15 -0.83 11.93
CA ILE A 134 -18.06 -1.82 11.99
C ILE A 134 -17.75 -2.20 13.45
N ARG A 135 -17.56 -3.51 13.69
CA ARG A 135 -17.26 -4.05 15.02
C ARG A 135 -15.83 -3.69 15.47
N ASN A 136 -15.61 -3.70 16.78
CA ASN A 136 -14.29 -3.45 17.33
C ASN A 136 -13.29 -4.55 16.91
N LEU A 137 -12.10 -4.14 16.47
CA LEU A 137 -11.09 -5.00 15.84
C LEU A 137 -11.53 -5.60 14.50
N GLY A 138 -12.63 -5.11 13.93
CA GLY A 138 -13.01 -5.42 12.55
C GLY A 138 -12.04 -4.78 11.55
N ILE A 139 -12.06 -5.29 10.32
CA ILE A 139 -11.22 -4.80 9.22
C ILE A 139 -12.10 -4.11 8.17
N VAL A 140 -11.66 -2.93 7.74
CA VAL A 140 -12.19 -2.25 6.56
C VAL A 140 -11.11 -2.24 5.49
N SER A 141 -11.45 -2.80 4.34
CA SER A 141 -10.61 -2.77 3.14
C SER A 141 -11.22 -1.80 2.15
N VAL A 142 -10.38 -0.91 1.60
CA VAL A 142 -10.79 0.17 0.70
C VAL A 142 -9.95 0.11 -0.56
N THR A 143 -10.60 -0.11 -1.70
CA THR A 143 -9.99 0.01 -3.03
C THR A 143 -10.45 1.30 -3.69
N SER A 144 -9.52 2.11 -4.15
CA SER A 144 -9.78 3.30 -4.97
C SER A 144 -9.12 3.13 -6.34
N THR A 145 -9.91 3.32 -7.40
CA THR A 145 -9.47 3.26 -8.81
C THR A 145 -9.44 4.64 -9.47
N ASP A 146 -9.71 5.72 -8.71
CA ASP A 146 -9.64 7.11 -9.18
C ASP A 146 -8.20 7.65 -9.30
N ILE A 147 -7.36 6.89 -10.00
CA ILE A 147 -5.92 7.14 -10.18
C ILE A 147 -5.60 8.54 -10.71
N SER A 148 -6.48 9.11 -11.55
CA SER A 148 -6.30 10.48 -12.05
C SER A 148 -6.27 11.52 -10.93
N SER A 149 -7.14 11.38 -9.91
CA SER A 149 -7.16 12.28 -8.76
C SER A 149 -5.93 12.01 -7.87
N LEU A 150 -5.72 10.75 -7.49
CA LEU A 150 -4.72 10.32 -6.52
C LEU A 150 -3.28 10.54 -7.01
N TYR A 151 -3.00 10.40 -8.31
CA TYR A 151 -1.67 10.63 -8.90
C TYR A 151 -1.49 12.06 -9.42
N ALA A 152 -2.24 13.00 -8.85
CA ALA A 152 -2.15 14.44 -9.09
C ALA A 152 -2.33 14.87 -10.56
N LYS A 153 -3.02 14.08 -11.39
CA LYS A 153 -3.42 14.51 -12.76
C LYS A 153 -4.63 15.46 -12.71
N ALA A 154 -5.57 15.20 -11.81
CA ALA A 154 -6.78 16.00 -11.59
C ALA A 154 -6.86 16.48 -10.13
N GLN A 155 -6.01 17.45 -9.77
CA GLN A 155 -5.85 17.94 -8.39
C GLN A 155 -7.16 18.46 -7.77
N HIS A 156 -8.02 19.10 -8.58
CA HIS A 156 -9.32 19.58 -8.12
C HIS A 156 -10.26 18.44 -7.68
N VAL A 157 -10.15 17.25 -8.29
CA VAL A 157 -10.89 16.06 -7.87
C VAL A 157 -10.34 15.54 -6.55
N ALA A 158 -9.00 15.48 -6.40
CA ALA A 158 -8.37 15.09 -5.15
C ALA A 158 -8.77 16.02 -3.99
N ARG A 159 -8.87 17.33 -4.26
CA ARG A 159 -9.35 18.31 -3.28
C ARG A 159 -10.80 18.06 -2.88
N ARG A 160 -11.69 17.73 -3.82
CA ARG A 160 -13.11 17.44 -3.53
C ARG A 160 -13.31 16.12 -2.79
N HIS A 161 -12.71 15.04 -3.25
CA HIS A 161 -12.92 13.70 -2.67
C HIS A 161 -12.10 13.50 -1.40
N TYR A 162 -10.82 13.86 -1.40
CA TYR A 162 -9.92 13.55 -0.29
C TYR A 162 -9.57 14.77 0.58
N GLY A 163 -10.05 15.97 0.24
CA GLY A 163 -9.79 17.17 1.04
C GLY A 163 -8.32 17.57 1.10
N CYS A 164 -7.50 17.16 0.13
CA CYS A 164 -6.05 17.37 0.15
C CYS A 164 -5.55 18.24 -1.02
N ASN A 165 -4.50 19.01 -0.77
CA ASN A 165 -3.69 19.68 -1.79
C ASN A 165 -2.49 18.82 -2.15
N ILE A 166 -2.29 18.54 -3.44
CA ILE A 166 -1.19 17.69 -3.92
C ILE A 166 -0.63 18.21 -5.23
N VAL A 167 0.64 17.88 -5.49
CA VAL A 167 1.29 18.08 -6.79
C VAL A 167 1.91 16.78 -7.28
N ARG A 168 2.32 16.76 -8.55
CA ARG A 168 3.07 15.62 -9.10
C ARG A 168 4.45 15.56 -8.45
N THR A 169 4.78 14.41 -7.86
CA THR A 169 6.06 14.12 -7.18
C THR A 169 6.57 12.77 -7.67
N GLU A 170 7.82 12.41 -7.43
CA GLU A 170 8.36 11.09 -7.79
C GLU A 170 7.83 9.96 -6.89
N TYR A 171 7.40 10.31 -5.68
CA TYR A 171 6.84 9.40 -4.69
C TYR A 171 5.30 9.39 -4.68
N TYR A 172 4.67 9.76 -5.81
CA TYR A 172 3.24 9.99 -5.92
C TYR A 172 2.36 8.77 -5.55
N LYS A 173 2.87 7.55 -5.73
CA LYS A 173 2.13 6.32 -5.37
C LYS A 173 2.02 6.15 -3.86
N GLU A 174 3.10 6.41 -3.12
CA GLU A 174 3.04 6.41 -1.66
C GLU A 174 2.23 7.62 -1.15
N LEU A 175 2.39 8.77 -1.79
CA LEU A 175 1.57 9.96 -1.50
C LEU A 175 0.07 9.62 -1.62
N ALA A 176 -0.34 8.95 -2.69
CA ALA A 176 -1.70 8.48 -2.90
C ALA A 176 -2.18 7.53 -1.81
N ALA A 177 -1.37 6.53 -1.42
CA ALA A 177 -1.70 5.63 -0.31
C ALA A 177 -1.96 6.42 0.98
N ARG A 178 -1.09 7.39 1.31
CA ARG A 178 -1.22 8.24 2.51
C ARG A 178 -2.44 9.16 2.47
N ILE A 179 -2.85 9.65 1.29
CA ILE A 179 -4.09 10.42 1.10
C ILE A 179 -5.32 9.56 1.43
N VAL A 180 -5.38 8.34 0.88
CA VAL A 180 -6.50 7.42 1.13
C VAL A 180 -6.57 7.05 2.61
N VAL A 181 -5.43 6.71 3.23
CA VAL A 181 -5.39 6.43 4.67
C VAL A 181 -5.84 7.65 5.48
N ALA A 182 -5.45 8.88 5.12
CA ALA A 182 -5.90 10.07 5.83
C ALA A 182 -7.43 10.28 5.73
N ALA A 183 -8.03 10.00 4.58
CA ALA A 183 -9.47 10.06 4.41
C ALA A 183 -10.20 8.99 5.26
N VAL A 184 -9.68 7.76 5.26
CA VAL A 184 -10.15 6.66 6.09
C VAL A 184 -10.05 7.00 7.58
N ALA A 185 -8.91 7.55 8.02
CA ALA A 185 -8.67 7.98 9.39
C ALA A 185 -9.67 9.07 9.84
N ARG A 186 -9.94 10.08 9.00
CA ARG A 186 -10.94 11.13 9.31
C ARG A 186 -12.34 10.56 9.43
N ALA A 187 -12.73 9.63 8.54
CA ALA A 187 -14.05 8.99 8.59
C ALA A 187 -14.24 8.14 9.86
N ALA A 188 -13.22 7.36 10.23
CA ALA A 188 -13.22 6.59 11.47
C ALA A 188 -13.31 7.50 12.71
N ALA A 189 -12.52 8.58 12.74
CA ALA A 189 -12.45 9.51 13.86
C ALA A 189 -13.79 10.20 14.14
N ARG A 190 -14.53 10.60 13.09
CA ARG A 190 -15.91 11.13 13.22
C ARG A 190 -16.86 10.20 13.97
N CYS A 191 -16.56 8.89 13.98
CA CYS A 191 -17.36 7.87 14.63
C CYS A 191 -16.79 7.42 15.99
N ASN A 192 -15.87 8.19 16.60
CA ASN A 192 -15.13 7.82 17.82
C ASN A 192 -14.41 6.47 17.68
N LYS A 193 -13.79 6.24 16.52
CA LYS A 193 -12.97 5.05 16.23
C LYS A 193 -11.60 5.49 15.71
N GLY A 194 -10.56 4.83 16.18
CA GLY A 194 -9.22 4.91 15.61
C GLY A 194 -8.98 3.83 14.55
N ILE A 195 -7.86 3.95 13.85
CA ILE A 195 -7.40 2.95 12.88
C ILE A 195 -5.96 2.50 13.14
N GLU A 196 -5.71 1.24 12.84
CA GLU A 196 -4.38 0.67 12.66
C GLU A 196 -4.22 0.24 11.21
N VAL A 197 -3.22 0.77 10.50
CA VAL A 197 -2.97 0.38 9.11
C VAL A 197 -2.31 -0.98 9.07
N LEU A 198 -2.95 -1.95 8.44
CA LEU A 198 -2.41 -3.31 8.29
C LEU A 198 -1.46 -3.37 7.09
N PHE A 199 -1.88 -2.83 5.96
CA PHE A 199 -1.02 -2.56 4.82
C PHE A 199 -1.68 -1.57 3.85
N ALA A 200 -0.87 -0.90 3.04
CA ALA A 200 -1.32 -0.12 1.90
C ALA A 200 -0.51 -0.49 0.65
N VAL A 201 -1.20 -0.66 -0.48
CA VAL A 201 -0.62 -1.01 -1.77
C VAL A 201 -1.10 -0.02 -2.83
N ALA A 202 -0.18 0.65 -3.53
CA ALA A 202 -0.53 1.51 -4.67
C ALA A 202 0.17 1.03 -5.95
N LEU A 203 -0.63 0.55 -6.90
CA LEU A 203 -0.19 0.06 -8.21
C LEU A 203 -0.75 0.95 -9.31
N GLU A 204 -0.43 0.67 -10.58
CA GLU A 204 -0.83 1.53 -11.71
C GLU A 204 -2.35 1.69 -11.85
N HIS A 205 -3.12 0.69 -11.42
CA HIS A 205 -4.57 0.64 -11.64
C HIS A 205 -5.42 0.91 -10.40
N PHE A 206 -4.87 0.72 -9.20
CA PHE A 206 -5.63 0.89 -7.96
C PHE A 206 -4.73 1.23 -6.77
N VAL A 207 -5.34 1.86 -5.77
CA VAL A 207 -4.79 2.04 -4.42
C VAL A 207 -5.66 1.24 -3.47
N LEU A 208 -5.06 0.29 -2.76
CA LEU A 208 -5.71 -0.54 -1.75
C LEU A 208 -5.16 -0.17 -0.37
N VAL A 209 -6.07 0.12 0.56
CA VAL A 209 -5.76 0.39 1.96
C VAL A 209 -6.57 -0.56 2.83
N VAL A 210 -5.91 -1.27 3.73
CA VAL A 210 -6.55 -2.17 4.69
C VAL A 210 -6.24 -1.72 6.10
N VAL A 211 -7.29 -1.46 6.88
CA VAL A 211 -7.18 -0.96 8.26
C VAL A 211 -7.96 -1.83 9.22
N ARG A 212 -7.43 -1.97 10.43
CA ARG A 212 -8.12 -2.51 11.60
C ARG A 212 -8.70 -1.38 12.43
N VAL A 213 -9.92 -1.56 12.92
CA VAL A 213 -10.66 -0.53 13.64
C VAL A 213 -10.50 -0.68 15.15
N LEU A 214 -10.16 0.41 15.82
CA LEU A 214 -10.00 0.50 17.27
C LEU A 214 -11.11 1.37 17.86
N ARG A 215 -12.01 0.80 18.64
CA ARG A 215 -13.13 1.56 19.22
C ARG A 215 -12.65 2.46 20.36
N GLY A 216 -13.23 3.66 20.46
CA GLY A 216 -13.07 4.56 21.60
C GLY A 216 -12.54 5.94 21.19
N PRO A 217 -12.93 7.00 21.92
CA PRO A 217 -12.52 8.36 21.62
C PRO A 217 -11.00 8.54 21.70
N THR A 218 -10.33 7.96 22.69
CA THR A 218 -8.85 8.01 22.81
C THR A 218 -8.16 7.46 21.56
N SER A 219 -8.64 6.32 21.04
CA SER A 219 -8.11 5.74 19.80
C SER A 219 -8.35 6.65 18.59
N ALA A 220 -9.50 7.35 18.55
CA ALA A 220 -9.81 8.33 17.52
C ALA A 220 -8.89 9.56 17.59
N ASP A 221 -8.64 10.07 18.79
CA ASP A 221 -7.74 11.21 19.02
C ASP A 221 -6.30 10.88 18.59
N GLU A 222 -5.78 9.71 18.99
CA GLU A 222 -4.45 9.25 18.58
C GLU A 222 -4.35 9.01 17.06
N THR A 223 -5.44 8.60 16.43
CA THR A 223 -5.52 8.46 14.97
C THR A 223 -5.52 9.82 14.28
N ALA A 224 -6.27 10.79 14.80
CA ALA A 224 -6.36 12.12 14.22
C ALA A 224 -5.02 12.87 14.28
N LYS A 225 -4.23 12.69 15.36
CA LYS A 225 -2.86 13.25 15.49
C LYS A 225 -1.90 12.80 14.39
N LYS A 226 -2.12 11.62 13.80
CA LYS A 226 -1.29 11.06 12.70
C LYS A 226 -1.64 11.63 11.33
N ILE A 227 -2.56 12.60 11.26
CA ILE A 227 -2.97 13.27 10.03
C ILE A 227 -2.25 14.62 9.99
N GLN A 228 -1.23 14.73 9.16
CA GLN A 228 -0.32 15.88 9.12
C GLN A 228 -0.09 16.38 7.70
N TYR A 229 0.30 17.65 7.58
CA TYR A 229 0.78 18.20 6.32
C TYR A 229 2.24 17.82 6.08
N LEU A 230 2.63 17.76 4.81
CA LEU A 230 3.99 17.45 4.36
C LEU A 230 4.56 18.69 3.67
N ILE A 231 5.65 19.20 4.21
CA ILE A 231 6.41 20.27 3.55
C ILE A 231 7.37 19.58 2.57
N HIS A 232 7.32 19.99 1.30
CA HIS A 232 8.11 19.40 0.22
C HIS A 232 8.86 20.47 -0.57
N CYS A 233 10.15 20.25 -0.82
CA CYS A 233 10.94 21.04 -1.74
C CYS A 233 10.80 20.51 -3.17
N GLN A 234 10.18 21.28 -4.07
CA GLN A 234 9.99 20.90 -5.47
C GLN A 234 11.29 20.79 -6.27
N TRP A 235 12.38 21.34 -5.75
CA TRP A 235 13.68 21.31 -6.42
C TRP A 235 14.45 20.03 -6.14
N CYS A 236 14.73 19.76 -4.86
CA CYS A 236 15.61 18.66 -4.45
C CYS A 236 14.84 17.41 -3.98
N GLU A 237 13.54 17.53 -3.75
CA GLU A 237 12.61 16.51 -3.20
C GLU A 237 12.77 16.16 -1.73
N GLU A 238 13.56 16.96 -1.00
CA GLU A 238 13.55 16.92 0.46
C GLU A 238 12.16 17.20 0.99
N ARG A 239 11.79 16.52 2.06
CA ARG A 239 10.44 16.59 2.61
C ARG A 239 10.41 16.20 4.08
N ILE A 240 9.47 16.79 4.80
CA ILE A 240 9.29 16.55 6.23
C ILE A 240 7.82 16.70 6.59
N PHE A 241 7.29 15.82 7.43
CA PHE A 241 5.97 16.04 8.02
C PHE A 241 6.05 17.24 8.96
N GLN A 242 5.12 18.17 8.79
CA GLN A 242 5.03 19.35 9.63
C GLN A 242 4.82 18.92 11.08
N LYS A 243 5.64 19.47 11.98
CA LYS A 243 5.52 19.19 13.41
C LYS A 243 4.24 19.83 13.95
N ASP A 244 3.57 19.12 14.85
CA ASP A 244 2.41 19.67 15.55
C ASP A 244 2.84 20.88 16.37
N GLY A 245 2.14 22.00 16.19
CA GLY A 245 2.40 23.24 16.89
C GLY A 245 1.17 24.14 16.84
N ASN A 246 0.92 24.85 17.94
CA ASN A 246 -0.20 25.80 18.02
C ASN A 246 0.09 27.14 17.32
N MET A 247 1.33 27.33 16.87
CA MET A 247 1.77 28.53 16.17
C MET A 247 1.80 28.27 14.66
N VAL A 248 1.31 29.25 13.89
CA VAL A 248 1.42 29.22 12.43
C VAL A 248 2.91 29.36 12.07
N GLU A 249 3.46 28.35 11.40
CA GLU A 249 4.80 28.45 10.84
C GLU A 249 4.75 29.32 9.57
N GLU A 250 5.22 30.56 9.66
CA GLU A 250 5.21 31.49 8.51
C GLU A 250 6.22 31.09 7.43
N ASN A 251 7.28 30.37 7.79
CA ASN A 251 8.35 30.01 6.88
C ASN A 251 8.53 28.48 6.79
N PRO A 252 8.02 27.82 5.72
CA PRO A 252 8.14 26.37 5.55
C PRO A 252 9.61 25.90 5.43
N TYR A 253 10.54 26.79 5.06
CA TYR A 253 11.96 26.47 4.95
C TYR A 253 12.64 26.18 6.27
N ARG A 254 12.09 26.63 7.41
CA ARG A 254 12.68 26.37 8.73
C ARG A 254 12.68 24.90 9.11
N GLN A 255 11.71 24.14 8.60
CA GLN A 255 11.57 22.72 8.90
C GLN A 255 12.26 21.83 7.85
N LEU A 256 12.44 22.34 6.62
CA LEU A 256 13.12 21.60 5.56
C LEU A 256 14.64 21.51 5.81
N PRO A 257 15.23 20.30 5.79
CA PRO A 257 16.68 20.14 5.94
C PRO A 257 17.52 20.73 4.79
N CYS A 258 16.91 21.05 3.65
CA CYS A 258 17.62 21.54 2.47
C CYS A 258 17.75 23.08 2.46
N ASN A 259 18.86 23.59 1.92
CA ASN A 259 19.08 25.04 1.76
C ASN A 259 18.77 25.56 0.33
N CYS A 260 17.90 24.89 -0.42
CA CYS A 260 17.63 25.23 -1.83
C CYS A 260 17.03 26.63 -2.02
N HIS A 261 16.38 27.18 -0.99
CA HIS A 261 15.83 28.55 -1.03
C HIS A 261 16.92 29.61 -1.18
N GLY A 262 18.09 29.41 -0.56
CA GLY A 262 19.21 30.36 -0.67
C GLY A 262 19.92 30.32 -2.02
N SER A 263 19.79 29.22 -2.77
CA SER A 263 20.49 29.04 -4.05
C SER A 263 19.64 29.33 -5.29
N MET A 264 18.32 29.38 -5.16
CA MET A 264 17.40 29.49 -6.29
C MET A 264 16.46 30.69 -6.14
N PRO A 265 16.22 31.48 -7.20
CA PRO A 265 15.19 32.51 -7.16
C PRO A 265 13.80 31.85 -7.09
N GLY A 266 13.06 32.08 -6.01
CA GLY A 266 11.65 31.71 -5.89
C GLY A 266 11.29 30.79 -4.72
N LYS A 267 9.98 30.56 -4.55
CA LYS A 267 9.43 29.67 -3.53
C LYS A 267 9.43 28.22 -4.03
N THR A 268 10.45 27.47 -3.67
CA THR A 268 10.58 26.02 -3.89
C THR A 268 9.87 25.11 -2.88
N ALA A 269 9.49 25.61 -1.70
CA ALA A 269 8.79 24.81 -0.70
C ALA A 269 7.27 24.95 -0.85
N ILE A 270 6.59 23.81 -0.82
CA ILE A 270 5.13 23.72 -0.88
C ILE A 270 4.61 22.82 0.22
N GLU A 271 3.37 23.07 0.62
CA GLU A 271 2.64 22.24 1.59
C GLU A 271 1.70 21.28 0.85
N LEU A 272 1.81 19.99 1.18
CA LEU A 272 1.02 18.90 0.64
C LEU A 272 0.19 18.25 1.76
N GLY A 273 -0.98 17.73 1.42
CA GLY A 273 -1.84 17.00 2.35
C GLY A 273 -3.16 17.70 2.68
N PRO A 274 -3.80 17.34 3.80
CA PRO A 274 -3.26 16.49 4.88
C PRO A 274 -3.09 15.02 4.48
N LEU A 275 -2.09 14.36 5.05
CA LEU A 275 -1.64 12.99 4.76
C LEU A 275 -1.54 12.16 6.04
N TRP A 276 -1.55 10.84 5.90
CA TRP A 276 -1.15 9.95 6.98
C TRP A 276 0.36 9.97 7.18
N SER A 277 0.84 10.28 8.39
CA SER A 277 2.27 10.41 8.69
C SER A 277 2.93 9.16 9.26
N SER A 278 2.16 8.25 9.87
CA SER A 278 2.68 7.03 10.51
C SER A 278 2.89 5.88 9.51
N SER A 279 3.21 4.69 10.03
CA SER A 279 3.43 3.45 9.27
C SER A 279 2.25 3.12 8.34
N LEU A 280 2.60 2.59 7.16
CA LEU A 280 1.67 2.03 6.18
C LEU A 280 1.57 0.51 6.27
N PHE A 281 2.31 -0.13 7.18
CA PHE A 281 2.44 -1.57 7.25
C PHE A 281 2.45 -2.08 8.70
N ASN A 282 1.77 -3.22 8.91
CA ASN A 282 1.93 -4.05 10.08
C ASN A 282 2.67 -5.34 9.68
N THR A 283 3.94 -5.45 10.06
CA THR A 283 4.80 -6.59 9.73
C THR A 283 4.24 -7.92 10.24
N GLY A 284 3.66 -7.94 11.44
CA GLY A 284 3.08 -9.15 12.01
C GLY A 284 1.88 -9.65 11.22
N PHE A 285 1.02 -8.74 10.75
CA PHE A 285 -0.11 -9.06 9.90
C PHE A 285 0.34 -9.54 8.51
N LEU A 286 1.31 -8.86 7.89
CA LEU A 286 1.87 -9.27 6.60
C LEU A 286 2.52 -10.67 6.65
N LYS A 287 3.19 -11.03 7.74
CA LYS A 287 3.74 -12.39 7.94
C LYS A 287 2.63 -13.44 8.03
N ARG A 288 1.50 -13.13 8.69
CA ARG A 288 0.32 -14.02 8.69
C ARG A 288 -0.29 -14.14 7.30
N MET A 289 -0.44 -13.03 6.56
CA MET A 289 -0.90 -13.08 5.17
C MET A 289 0.01 -13.94 4.28
N LEU A 290 1.33 -13.88 4.48
CA LEU A 290 2.25 -14.75 3.74
C LEU A 290 2.01 -16.23 4.04
N PHE A 291 1.80 -16.56 5.31
CA PHE A 291 1.45 -17.93 5.73
C PHE A 291 0.15 -18.40 5.07
N GLU A 292 -0.92 -17.59 5.11
CA GLU A 292 -2.19 -17.92 4.46
C GLU A 292 -2.06 -18.07 2.93
N SER A 293 -1.24 -17.23 2.29
CA SER A 293 -1.00 -17.34 0.85
C SER A 293 -0.31 -18.65 0.46
N LEU A 294 0.56 -19.19 1.34
CA LEU A 294 1.18 -20.50 1.15
C LEU A 294 0.18 -21.63 1.41
N HIS A 295 -0.61 -21.52 2.48
CA HIS A 295 -1.60 -22.53 2.86
C HIS A 295 -2.67 -22.71 1.77
N HIS A 296 -3.08 -21.63 1.12
CA HIS A 296 -4.09 -21.64 0.06
C HIS A 296 -3.53 -21.71 -1.37
N GLY A 297 -2.22 -21.91 -1.55
CA GLY A 297 -1.60 -22.08 -2.88
C GLY A 297 -1.68 -20.83 -3.78
N LEU A 298 -1.62 -19.64 -3.18
CA LEU A 298 -1.68 -18.36 -3.90
C LEU A 298 -0.27 -17.86 -4.24
N ASP A 299 0.42 -18.55 -5.14
CA ASP A 299 1.84 -18.28 -5.44
C ASP A 299 2.10 -16.90 -6.06
N ASP A 300 1.20 -16.43 -6.92
CA ASP A 300 1.32 -15.15 -7.65
C ASP A 300 1.53 -13.93 -6.74
N ILE A 301 0.95 -13.95 -5.54
CA ILE A 301 0.95 -12.80 -4.62
C ILE A 301 2.11 -12.82 -3.63
N GLN A 302 2.74 -13.98 -3.41
CA GLN A 302 3.80 -14.16 -2.44
C GLN A 302 5.00 -13.21 -2.66
N PRO A 303 5.47 -12.94 -3.89
CA PRO A 303 6.56 -11.98 -4.12
C PRO A 303 6.21 -10.57 -3.65
N LEU A 304 4.96 -10.14 -3.84
CA LEU A 304 4.50 -8.84 -3.37
C LEU A 304 4.44 -8.81 -1.84
N ILE A 305 3.81 -9.79 -1.19
CA ILE A 305 3.73 -9.83 0.29
C ILE A 305 5.13 -9.85 0.91
N LYS A 306 6.07 -10.65 0.35
CA LYS A 306 7.48 -10.65 0.78
C LYS A 306 8.10 -9.25 0.66
N THR A 307 7.87 -8.57 -0.46
CA THR A 307 8.35 -7.19 -0.67
C THR A 307 7.77 -6.24 0.39
N LEU A 308 6.48 -6.33 0.70
CA LEU A 308 5.83 -5.52 1.73
C LEU A 308 6.42 -5.79 3.12
N ILE A 309 6.76 -7.05 3.45
CA ILE A 309 7.42 -7.40 4.72
C ILE A 309 8.78 -6.71 4.81
N PHE A 310 9.64 -6.82 3.79
CA PHE A 310 10.94 -6.15 3.77
C PHE A 310 10.82 -4.62 3.81
N GLU A 311 9.80 -4.06 3.15
CA GLU A 311 9.52 -2.63 3.16
C GLU A 311 9.04 -2.14 4.53
N SER A 312 8.26 -2.96 5.25
CA SER A 312 7.78 -2.67 6.60
C SER A 312 8.91 -2.64 7.64
N GLU A 313 9.88 -3.54 7.52
CA GLU A 313 11.06 -3.59 8.40
C GLU A 313 12.17 -2.63 7.91
N CYS A 314 12.06 -2.14 6.67
CA CYS A 314 13.09 -1.38 5.95
C CYS A 314 14.45 -2.11 5.94
N THR A 315 14.40 -3.38 5.52
CA THR A 315 15.54 -4.30 5.48
C THR A 315 15.85 -4.80 4.07
N PRO A 316 17.11 -5.16 3.75
CA PRO A 316 17.47 -5.70 2.45
C PRO A 316 16.82 -7.07 2.18
N GLN A 317 16.37 -7.28 0.95
CA GLN A 317 15.69 -8.52 0.52
C GLN A 317 16.55 -9.80 0.61
N SER A 318 17.88 -9.69 0.79
CA SER A 318 18.81 -10.82 0.82
C SER A 318 18.83 -11.61 2.13
N GLN A 319 17.93 -11.33 3.09
CA GLN A 319 17.93 -11.96 4.42
C GLN A 319 16.90 -13.11 4.60
N PHE A 320 16.13 -13.49 3.57
CA PHE A 320 15.29 -14.70 3.63
C PHE A 320 15.96 -15.90 2.95
N SER A 321 16.61 -16.74 3.75
CA SER A 321 16.81 -18.16 3.44
C SER A 321 15.86 -18.95 4.32
N VAL A 322 14.72 -19.39 3.77
CA VAL A 322 13.91 -20.45 4.39
C VAL A 322 14.25 -21.71 3.62
N HIS A 323 14.85 -22.68 4.30
CA HIS A 323 15.05 -24.03 3.77
C HIS A 323 13.69 -24.63 3.41
N SER A 324 13.40 -24.73 2.12
CA SER A 324 12.33 -25.56 1.61
C SER A 324 12.85 -27.00 1.55
N PRO A 325 12.17 -28.01 2.14
CA PRO A 325 12.47 -29.40 1.83
C PRO A 325 12.10 -29.65 0.37
N SER A 326 13.01 -30.32 -0.34
CA SER A 326 12.96 -30.63 -1.76
C SER A 326 11.85 -31.62 -2.16
N ASN A 327 11.26 -31.33 -3.34
CA ASN A 327 10.68 -32.23 -4.34
C ASN A 327 9.45 -33.09 -3.99
N LEU A 328 8.32 -32.81 -4.66
CA LEU A 328 7.70 -33.75 -5.60
C LEU A 328 6.69 -33.01 -6.50
N THR A 329 6.98 -33.05 -7.79
CA THR A 329 6.23 -32.50 -8.91
C THR A 329 4.84 -33.15 -9.03
N LYS A 330 3.77 -32.36 -9.04
CA LYS A 330 2.47 -32.65 -9.69
C LYS A 330 1.66 -31.35 -9.77
N GLN A 331 1.39 -30.90 -11.00
CA GLN A 331 0.52 -29.76 -11.33
C GLN A 331 -0.94 -30.19 -11.18
N GLU A 332 -1.72 -29.48 -10.36
CA GLU A 332 -3.19 -29.36 -10.50
C GLU A 332 -3.59 -27.95 -10.05
N GLU A 333 -4.23 -27.20 -10.94
CA GLU A 333 -4.54 -25.77 -10.84
C GLU A 333 -5.95 -25.54 -10.27
N CYS A 334 -6.13 -24.39 -9.61
CA CYS A 334 -7.16 -24.08 -8.61
C CYS A 334 -8.63 -23.93 -9.13
N GLY A 335 -9.34 -25.04 -9.30
CA GLY A 335 -10.69 -25.30 -8.73
C GLY A 335 -11.89 -24.35 -8.92
N ILE A 336 -11.94 -23.45 -9.91
CA ILE A 336 -13.15 -22.65 -10.24
C ILE A 336 -13.45 -22.75 -11.73
N SER A 337 -14.55 -23.42 -12.08
CA SER A 337 -15.06 -23.54 -13.45
C SER A 337 -15.91 -22.32 -13.81
N ILE A 338 -15.44 -21.53 -14.78
CA ILE A 338 -16.27 -20.62 -15.57
C ILE A 338 -16.47 -21.33 -16.91
N LYS A 339 -17.73 -21.50 -17.35
CA LYS A 339 -18.05 -22.25 -18.58
C LYS A 339 -17.36 -21.62 -19.80
N THR A 340 -16.51 -22.42 -20.44
CA THR A 340 -16.40 -22.56 -21.91
C THR A 340 -16.21 -24.05 -22.21
N THR A 341 -16.74 -24.48 -23.36
CA THR A 341 -17.21 -25.82 -23.77
C THR A 341 -16.21 -27.00 -23.80
N ASP A 342 -16.75 -28.16 -23.42
CA ASP A 342 -16.58 -29.59 -23.85
C ASP A 342 -15.26 -30.35 -23.55
N ASP A 343 -15.28 -31.28 -22.59
CA ASP A 343 -15.37 -32.78 -22.71
C ASP A 343 -13.98 -33.44 -22.88
N THR A 344 -13.46 -34.38 -22.06
CA THR A 344 -14.03 -35.63 -21.54
C THR A 344 -13.04 -36.32 -20.53
N THR A 345 -13.62 -37.06 -19.56
CA THR A 345 -13.18 -38.37 -18.98
C THR A 345 -12.01 -38.53 -17.99
N THR A 346 -12.38 -38.84 -16.72
CA THR A 346 -11.97 -40.00 -15.83
C THR A 346 -10.48 -40.26 -15.55
N ASP A 347 -9.97 -40.69 -14.39
CA ASP A 347 -10.47 -41.35 -13.17
C ASP A 347 -9.28 -41.33 -12.16
N ASN A 348 -9.43 -40.88 -10.91
CA ASN A 348 -9.83 -41.63 -9.70
C ASN A 348 -8.72 -42.34 -8.88
N TYR A 349 -8.73 -42.05 -7.56
CA TYR A 349 -8.50 -42.92 -6.38
C TYR A 349 -7.17 -42.99 -5.55
N ILE A 350 -7.27 -42.38 -4.35
CA ILE A 350 -7.10 -42.89 -2.94
C ILE A 350 -5.73 -43.28 -2.31
N ALA A 351 -5.42 -42.62 -1.16
CA ALA A 351 -5.25 -43.16 0.22
C ALA A 351 -4.20 -42.37 1.03
N GLN A 352 -4.60 -41.51 1.98
CA GLN A 352 -4.71 -41.74 3.44
C GLN A 352 -3.43 -42.01 4.25
N GLY A 353 -3.19 -41.18 5.28
CA GLY A 353 -2.25 -41.48 6.37
C GLY A 353 -2.01 -40.33 7.37
N LYS A 354 -2.93 -40.13 8.32
CA LYS A 354 -2.85 -39.16 9.44
C LYS A 354 -1.80 -39.57 10.49
N ARG A 355 -1.17 -38.58 11.17
CA ARG A 355 -0.90 -38.62 12.63
C ARG A 355 -0.73 -37.22 13.23
N LYS A 356 -1.35 -37.04 14.40
CA LYS A 356 -1.52 -35.86 15.27
C LYS A 356 -0.43 -35.85 16.35
N CYS A 357 -0.02 -34.68 16.86
CA CYS A 357 0.37 -34.51 18.26
C CYS A 357 0.27 -33.04 18.71
N THR A 358 -0.11 -32.81 19.97
CA THR A 358 -0.59 -31.54 20.56
C THR A 358 0.19 -31.19 21.85
N GLU A 359 0.27 -29.88 22.16
CA GLU A 359 0.50 -29.21 23.48
C GLU A 359 1.95 -29.23 24.06
N THR A 360 2.51 -28.22 24.77
CA THR A 360 1.97 -27.31 25.82
C THR A 360 2.86 -26.03 26.06
N ILE A 361 2.22 -24.86 26.17
CA ILE A 361 2.34 -23.64 27.05
C ILE A 361 3.59 -23.38 27.96
N THR A 362 4.19 -22.16 27.94
CA THR A 362 4.23 -21.13 29.05
C THR A 362 5.29 -20.00 28.94
N ASN A 363 4.79 -18.75 29.02
CA ASN A 363 5.26 -17.52 29.70
C ASN A 363 6.73 -17.07 29.73
N LEU A 364 6.98 -15.84 29.21
CA LEU A 364 7.93 -14.87 29.78
C LEU A 364 7.52 -13.45 29.40
N ALA A 365 7.11 -12.66 30.40
CA ALA A 365 6.79 -11.24 30.28
C ALA A 365 7.86 -10.39 31.00
N LYS A 366 7.94 -9.12 30.58
CA LYS A 366 8.59 -7.95 31.20
C LYS A 366 10.07 -7.72 30.87
N LYS A 367 10.30 -6.89 29.85
CA LYS A 367 11.35 -5.85 29.88
C LYS A 367 10.81 -4.59 29.21
N GLN A 368 10.78 -3.50 29.98
CA GLN A 368 10.39 -2.16 29.55
C GLN A 368 11.18 -1.76 28.29
N LYS A 369 10.46 -1.36 27.23
CA LYS A 369 11.02 -0.89 25.96
C LYS A 369 10.83 0.62 25.91
N ALA A 370 11.94 1.35 25.76
CA ALA A 370 11.91 2.72 25.30
C ALA A 370 11.31 2.76 23.88
N ASP A 371 10.44 3.73 23.60
CA ASP A 371 9.76 3.95 22.32
C ASP A 371 10.73 4.38 21.20
N SER A 372 11.65 3.51 20.80
CA SER A 372 12.22 3.56 19.46
C SER A 372 11.17 2.95 18.52
N SER A 373 10.25 3.76 18.01
CA SER A 373 9.20 3.25 17.12
C SER A 373 9.87 2.55 15.93
N THR A 374 9.59 1.26 15.79
CA THR A 374 10.12 0.38 14.75
C THR A 374 9.48 0.69 13.38
N GLU A 375 9.03 1.93 13.17
CA GLU A 375 8.33 2.34 11.97
C GLU A 375 9.34 2.48 10.82
N HIS A 376 8.89 2.14 9.61
CA HIS A 376 9.69 2.37 8.42
C HIS A 376 9.80 3.88 8.13
N PRO A 377 10.87 4.33 7.49
CA PRO A 377 10.97 5.71 7.02
C PRO A 377 9.81 6.06 6.09
N PRO A 378 9.26 7.29 6.15
CA PRO A 378 8.23 7.71 5.22
C PRO A 378 8.81 8.01 3.84
N PHE A 379 8.07 7.64 2.79
CA PHE A 379 8.43 7.82 1.39
C PHE A 379 9.69 7.04 0.98
N TYR A 380 10.13 7.29 -0.25
CA TYR A 380 11.31 6.67 -0.87
C TYR A 380 11.98 7.65 -1.82
N TYR A 381 13.22 7.39 -2.20
CA TYR A 381 13.94 8.14 -3.21
C TYR A 381 14.01 7.33 -4.50
N ASN A 382 13.64 7.93 -5.62
CA ASN A 382 13.88 7.32 -6.93
C ASN A 382 15.35 7.55 -7.30
N ILE A 383 16.07 6.47 -7.59
CA ILE A 383 17.52 6.55 -7.84
C ILE A 383 17.84 7.29 -9.16
N HIS A 384 17.00 7.16 -10.20
CA HIS A 384 17.16 7.89 -11.46
C HIS A 384 16.93 9.38 -11.29
N ARG A 385 15.94 9.79 -10.48
CA ARG A 385 15.67 11.21 -10.20
C ARG A 385 16.88 11.93 -9.61
N HIS A 386 17.62 11.24 -8.75
CA HIS A 386 18.79 11.79 -8.06
C HIS A 386 20.12 11.40 -8.73
N SER A 387 20.08 10.74 -9.88
CA SER A 387 21.27 10.43 -10.67
C SER A 387 21.92 11.71 -11.20
N ILE A 388 23.22 11.65 -11.42
CA ILE A 388 24.03 12.78 -11.84
C ILE A 388 24.22 12.69 -13.36
N LYS A 389 23.93 13.78 -14.06
CA LYS A 389 24.10 13.85 -15.52
C LYS A 389 25.56 13.57 -15.88
N GLY A 390 25.78 12.72 -16.87
CA GLY A 390 27.11 12.32 -17.32
C GLY A 390 27.78 11.23 -16.45
N MET A 391 27.06 10.64 -15.50
CA MET A 391 27.53 9.50 -14.72
C MET A 391 26.65 8.26 -14.91
N ASN A 392 27.29 7.11 -14.98
CA ASN A 392 26.69 5.79 -14.90
C ASN A 392 26.43 5.43 -13.44
N MET A 393 25.16 5.26 -13.12
CA MET A 393 24.68 4.92 -11.78
C MET A 393 24.95 3.45 -11.42
N PRO A 394 25.30 3.14 -10.15
CA PRO A 394 25.41 1.76 -9.70
C PRO A 394 24.10 0.99 -9.86
N LYS A 395 24.19 -0.32 -10.14
CA LYS A 395 23.03 -1.21 -10.14
C LYS A 395 22.31 -1.11 -8.78
N LEU A 396 20.98 -1.01 -8.80
CA LEU A 396 20.13 -0.84 -7.60
C LEU A 396 20.54 -1.77 -6.45
N LYS A 397 20.70 -3.08 -6.71
CA LYS A 397 21.09 -4.06 -5.69
C LYS A 397 22.43 -3.71 -5.00
N LYS A 398 23.43 -3.23 -5.75
CA LYS A 398 24.71 -2.79 -5.17
C LYS A 398 24.55 -1.51 -4.37
N PHE A 399 23.74 -0.58 -4.86
CA PHE A 399 23.48 0.69 -4.19
C PHE A 399 22.80 0.50 -2.82
N LEU A 400 21.83 -0.43 -2.71
CA LEU A 400 21.26 -0.82 -1.42
C LEU A 400 22.33 -1.33 -0.45
N CYS A 401 23.29 -2.13 -0.93
CA CYS A 401 24.41 -2.59 -0.08
C CYS A 401 25.28 -1.42 0.40
N TYR A 402 25.57 -0.43 -0.46
CA TYR A 402 26.38 0.73 -0.07
C TYR A 402 25.69 1.58 1.00
N LEU A 403 24.37 1.79 0.90
CA LEU A 403 23.60 2.47 1.94
C LEU A 403 23.59 1.69 3.25
N SER A 404 23.41 0.37 3.18
CA SER A 404 23.44 -0.50 4.37
C SER A 404 24.83 -0.52 5.03
N GLN A 405 25.91 -0.55 4.25
CA GLN A 405 27.29 -0.46 4.73
C GLN A 405 27.61 0.89 5.39
N ALA A 406 26.93 1.96 4.94
CA ALA A 406 27.01 3.27 5.57
C ALA A 406 26.17 3.39 6.86
N GLY A 407 25.49 2.31 7.29
CA GLY A 407 24.74 2.24 8.55
C GLY A 407 23.26 2.58 8.44
N PHE A 408 22.73 2.81 7.24
CA PHE A 408 21.32 3.15 7.05
C PHE A 408 20.43 1.91 6.90
N ARG A 409 19.21 2.00 7.41
CA ARG A 409 18.14 1.07 7.05
C ARG A 409 17.79 1.28 5.59
N VAL A 410 17.56 0.19 4.88
CA VAL A 410 17.30 0.26 3.45
C VAL A 410 16.48 -0.91 2.96
N SER A 411 15.51 -0.61 2.11
CA SER A 411 14.75 -1.62 1.38
C SER A 411 14.41 -1.12 -0.02
N ARG A 412 14.00 -2.06 -0.88
CA ARG A 412 13.20 -1.71 -2.05
C ARG A 412 11.80 -1.26 -1.57
N THR A 413 11.05 -0.66 -2.49
CA THR A 413 9.63 -0.36 -2.26
C THR A 413 8.80 -0.93 -3.40
N HIS A 414 7.59 -1.39 -3.09
CA HIS A 414 6.64 -1.83 -4.12
C HIS A 414 6.07 -0.65 -4.93
N PHE A 415 6.17 0.59 -4.40
CA PHE A 415 5.66 1.78 -5.08
C PHE A 415 6.43 2.05 -6.38
N ASP A 416 7.75 1.87 -6.38
CA ASP A 416 8.61 2.19 -7.52
C ASP A 416 9.69 1.13 -7.69
N PRO A 417 9.81 0.49 -8.87
CA PRO A 417 10.87 -0.49 -9.15
C PRO A 417 12.28 0.05 -8.90
N MET A 418 12.49 1.34 -9.10
CA MET A 418 13.76 2.06 -8.91
C MET A 418 13.78 2.89 -7.61
N GLY A 419 12.77 2.71 -6.77
CA GLY A 419 12.64 3.35 -5.47
C GLY A 419 13.46 2.68 -4.38
N VAL A 420 14.08 3.52 -3.56
CA VAL A 420 14.84 3.11 -2.37
C VAL A 420 14.23 3.77 -1.15
N ARG A 421 13.71 2.97 -0.22
CA ARG A 421 13.30 3.47 1.09
C ARG A 421 14.48 3.38 2.04
N THR A 422 14.78 4.45 2.76
CA THR A 422 15.90 4.53 3.70
C THR A 422 15.67 5.65 4.71
N ASP A 423 16.31 5.53 5.88
CA ASP A 423 16.42 6.60 6.89
C ASP A 423 17.60 7.55 6.62
N ALA A 424 18.37 7.32 5.55
CA ALA A 424 19.43 8.24 5.13
C ALA A 424 18.83 9.60 4.73
N PRO A 425 19.34 10.72 5.29
CA PRO A 425 19.04 12.06 4.78
C PRO A 425 19.40 12.18 3.30
N LEU A 426 18.65 12.99 2.54
CA LEU A 426 18.84 13.16 1.10
C LEU A 426 20.28 13.53 0.72
N MET A 427 20.94 14.38 1.52
CA MET A 427 22.33 14.77 1.29
C MET A 427 23.29 13.58 1.34
N GLN A 428 23.11 12.67 2.30
CA GLN A 428 23.93 11.47 2.44
C GLN A 428 23.57 10.45 1.35
N PHE A 429 22.29 10.28 1.03
CA PHE A 429 21.84 9.47 -0.10
C PHE A 429 22.53 9.89 -1.42
N LYS A 430 22.53 11.20 -1.73
CA LYS A 430 23.19 11.75 -2.93
C LYS A 430 24.70 11.61 -2.88
N SER A 431 25.33 11.84 -1.73
CA SER A 431 26.78 11.70 -1.56
C SER A 431 27.24 10.27 -1.83
N ILE A 432 26.54 9.28 -1.28
CA ILE A 432 26.83 7.85 -1.52
C ILE A 432 26.57 7.51 -3.00
N LEU A 433 25.48 8.00 -3.59
CA LEU A 433 25.19 7.76 -5.01
C LEU A 433 26.29 8.32 -5.92
N LEU A 434 26.74 9.55 -5.67
CA LEU A 434 27.85 10.18 -6.38
C LEU A 434 29.14 9.38 -6.23
N LYS A 435 29.51 9.02 -5.00
CA LYS A 435 30.75 8.28 -4.67
C LYS A 435 30.89 6.97 -5.45
N TYR A 436 29.78 6.27 -5.71
CA TYR A 436 29.76 4.96 -6.37
C TYR A 436 29.24 5.01 -7.82
N SER A 437 29.05 6.20 -8.39
CA SER A 437 28.77 6.38 -9.82
C SER A 437 30.07 6.55 -10.60
N THR A 438 30.10 6.10 -11.86
CA THR A 438 31.28 6.23 -12.72
C THR A 438 31.02 7.21 -13.87
N PRO A 439 32.02 7.95 -14.38
CA PRO A 439 31.83 8.80 -15.56
C PRO A 439 31.37 7.98 -16.78
N THR A 440 30.47 8.54 -17.59
CA THR A 440 29.95 7.86 -18.79
C THR A 440 30.99 7.74 -19.91
N TYR A 441 32.07 8.53 -19.89
CA TYR A 441 33.16 8.51 -20.86
C TYR A 441 34.53 8.27 -20.20
N THR A 442 35.12 7.10 -20.42
CA THR A 442 36.56 6.86 -20.43
C THR A 442 36.86 5.88 -21.56
N GLY A 443 37.16 6.40 -22.75
CA GLY A 443 37.49 5.61 -23.93
C GLY A 443 38.06 6.52 -25.01
N GLY A 444 39.37 6.74 -24.96
CA GLY A 444 40.09 7.59 -25.90
C GLY A 444 41.50 7.98 -25.43
N GLN A 445 42.33 7.01 -25.05
CA GLN A 445 43.77 7.18 -25.18
C GLN A 445 44.28 6.08 -26.12
N SER A 446 44.58 6.51 -27.33
CA SER A 446 45.49 5.87 -28.26
C SER A 446 46.83 5.63 -27.57
N GLU A 447 47.40 4.45 -27.80
CA GLU A 447 48.83 4.19 -27.63
C GLU A 447 49.61 5.30 -28.34
N GLY A 448 50.35 6.08 -27.55
CA GLY A 448 51.19 7.18 -28.01
C GLY A 448 52.37 7.29 -27.08
N HIS A 449 53.41 6.54 -27.40
CA HIS A 449 54.72 6.61 -26.77
C HIS A 449 55.41 7.91 -27.22
N VAL A 450 55.53 8.94 -26.38
CA VAL A 450 56.57 9.98 -26.53
C VAL A 450 57.01 10.51 -25.17
N GLN A 451 58.33 10.68 -25.08
CA GLN A 451 59.20 10.97 -23.95
C GLN A 451 59.00 12.34 -23.28
N SER A 452 59.61 12.40 -22.09
CA SER A 452 60.10 13.55 -21.33
C SER A 452 60.60 14.74 -22.15
N THR A 453 60.24 15.96 -21.74
CA THR A 453 61.17 17.10 -21.57
C THR A 453 60.64 18.09 -20.53
N SER A 454 61.58 18.65 -19.78
CA SER A 454 61.49 19.68 -18.74
C SER A 454 61.64 21.10 -19.32
N GLU A 455 61.45 22.10 -18.43
CA GLU A 455 61.89 23.52 -18.54
C GLU A 455 61.09 24.43 -19.48
N ASP A 456 60.85 25.73 -19.26
CA ASP A 456 60.93 26.65 -18.11
C ASP A 456 60.37 28.01 -18.60
N THR A 457 60.00 28.93 -17.68
CA THR A 457 59.91 30.42 -17.86
C THR A 457 58.85 31.06 -18.81
N VAL A 458 58.36 32.31 -18.72
CA VAL A 458 58.31 33.48 -17.79
C VAL A 458 57.39 34.53 -18.48
N ALA A 459 56.54 35.24 -17.70
CA ALA A 459 55.98 36.62 -17.86
C ALA A 459 55.34 37.07 -19.22
N ASP A 460 54.54 38.13 -19.38
CA ASP A 460 54.20 39.31 -18.60
C ASP A 460 52.96 40.02 -19.23
N ARG A 461 52.19 40.77 -18.40
CA ARG A 461 51.55 42.10 -18.63
C ARG A 461 50.34 42.31 -19.59
N VAL A 462 49.18 42.82 -19.07
CA VAL A 462 48.69 44.26 -18.94
C VAL A 462 47.79 44.61 -20.16
N GLU A 463 46.58 45.20 -20.10
CA GLU A 463 46.00 46.44 -19.52
C GLU A 463 44.45 46.37 -19.73
N MET A 464 43.54 46.61 -18.78
CA MET A 464 42.90 47.88 -18.32
C MET A 464 42.37 48.89 -19.37
N SER A 465 41.02 49.05 -19.45
CA SER A 465 40.24 50.32 -19.41
C SER A 465 38.76 50.03 -19.76
N VAL A 466 37.72 50.21 -18.93
CA VAL A 466 37.14 51.39 -18.24
C VAL A 466 36.11 52.17 -19.08
N ASN A 467 34.91 52.31 -18.47
CA ASN A 467 33.85 53.34 -18.63
C ASN A 467 32.88 53.26 -19.84
N ASP A 468 31.61 53.66 -19.74
CA ASP A 468 30.76 54.15 -18.63
C ASP A 468 29.28 54.16 -19.13
N LYS A 469 28.31 54.04 -18.20
CA LYS A 469 26.99 54.75 -18.07
C LYS A 469 26.06 54.94 -19.29
N ALA A 470 24.75 55.13 -19.20
CA ALA A 470 23.64 55.08 -18.22
C ALA A 470 22.37 55.26 -19.12
N GLU A 471 21.19 54.75 -18.78
CA GLU A 471 20.04 55.49 -18.18
C GLU A 471 18.81 54.57 -18.44
N ALA A 472 18.06 54.11 -17.43
CA ALA A 472 17.01 54.78 -16.64
C ALA A 472 15.62 54.87 -17.32
N SER A 473 14.61 54.53 -16.51
CA SER A 473 13.14 54.64 -16.69
C SER A 473 12.51 53.53 -17.56
N ASN A 474 11.42 52.86 -17.17
CA ASN A 474 10.21 53.42 -16.61
C ASN A 474 9.34 52.39 -15.86
N CYS A 475 8.67 52.92 -14.85
CA CYS A 475 7.64 52.30 -14.02
C CYS A 475 6.32 52.13 -14.81
N ARG A 476 5.57 51.05 -14.57
CA ARG A 476 4.10 51.07 -14.64
C ARG A 476 3.47 49.86 -13.92
N ARG A 477 2.72 50.18 -12.86
CA ARG A 477 1.59 49.41 -12.31
C ARG A 477 0.57 49.09 -13.41
N TRP A 478 -0.06 47.92 -13.37
CA TRP A 478 -1.42 47.67 -12.87
C TRP A 478 -1.50 46.20 -12.42
#